data_AF-A0AAJ4Y9C7-F1
#
_entry.id   AF-A0AAJ4Y9C7-F1
#
_cell.length_a   1.000
_cell.length_b   1.000
_cell.length_c   1.000
_cell.angle_alpha   90.00
_cell.angle_beta   90.00
_cell.angle_gamma   90.00
#
_symmetry.space_group_name_H-M   'P 1'
#
loop_
_entity.id
_entity.type
_entity.pdbx_description
1 polymer ?
#
loop_
_entity_poly.entity_id
_entity_poly.type
_entity_poly.pdbx_seq_one_letter_code
_entity_poly.pdbx_strand_id
1 'polypeptide(L)'
;MSWEAITRALQNGDPSELSDRALAAAHGCSEGLVARARRTLRLPGYRPGKRSCPQTLRQAFMERSREVAGGHREWRAQTTESGVPVLSWRGLHVTAGRVAFKLDTGRDAEGNVKATCTYPHCVAPGHQADRPMREALRAELPAEAAA
;
A
#
# COMPACT_ATOMS: atom_id res chain seq x y z
N MET A 1 -10.57 -36.93 -11.56
CA MET A 1 -9.58 -36.35 -12.49
C MET A 1 -8.25 -37.07 -12.35
N SER A 2 -7.53 -37.29 -13.46
CA SER A 2 -6.37 -38.18 -13.49
C SER A 2 -5.07 -37.47 -13.11
N TRP A 3 -4.24 -38.20 -12.37
CA TRP A 3 -2.84 -37.88 -12.05
C TRP A 3 -2.06 -37.31 -13.26
N GLU A 4 -2.31 -37.83 -14.45
CA GLU A 4 -1.65 -37.43 -15.69
C GLU A 4 -1.91 -35.98 -16.10
N ALA A 5 -3.11 -35.46 -15.84
CA ALA A 5 -3.45 -34.07 -16.18
C ALA A 5 -2.61 -33.07 -15.36
N ILE A 6 -2.39 -33.38 -14.08
CA ILE A 6 -1.61 -32.56 -13.16
C ILE A 6 -0.12 -32.61 -13.51
N THR A 7 0.41 -33.81 -13.78
CA THR A 7 1.81 -33.96 -14.18
C THR A 7 2.09 -33.27 -15.51
N ARG A 8 1.16 -33.36 -16.47
CA ARG A 8 1.27 -32.68 -17.77
C ARG A 8 1.21 -31.16 -17.62
N ALA A 9 0.33 -30.64 -16.75
CA ALA A 9 0.27 -29.21 -16.45
C ALA A 9 1.59 -28.70 -15.83
N LEU A 10 2.16 -29.45 -14.88
CA LEU A 10 3.44 -29.12 -14.26
C LEU A 10 4.64 -29.22 -15.22
N GLN A 11 4.59 -30.11 -16.21
CA GLN A 11 5.67 -30.26 -17.20
C GLN A 11 5.63 -29.19 -18.30
N ASN A 12 4.44 -28.69 -18.65
CA ASN A 12 4.25 -27.73 -19.75
C ASN A 12 4.33 -26.26 -19.31
N GLY A 13 4.13 -25.95 -18.02
CA GLY A 13 4.22 -24.60 -17.47
C GLY A 13 5.46 -24.39 -16.60
N ASP A 14 5.68 -23.17 -16.12
CA ASP A 14 6.64 -22.92 -15.05
C ASP A 14 6.05 -23.41 -13.71
N PRO A 15 6.59 -24.47 -13.09
CA PRO A 15 6.07 -25.01 -11.84
C PRO A 15 6.13 -23.97 -10.71
N SER A 16 6.99 -22.96 -10.79
CA SER A 16 7.19 -21.99 -9.73
C SER A 16 6.16 -20.86 -9.71
N GLU A 17 5.33 -20.71 -10.75
CA GLU A 17 4.37 -19.59 -10.89
C GLU A 17 3.01 -19.84 -10.26
N LEU A 18 2.59 -21.10 -10.11
CA LEU A 18 1.26 -21.45 -9.58
C LEU A 18 1.35 -22.21 -8.27
N SER A 19 0.60 -21.75 -7.27
CA SER A 19 0.46 -22.44 -5.99
C SER A 19 -0.26 -23.79 -6.15
N ASP A 20 0.00 -24.72 -5.24
CA ASP A 20 -0.67 -26.03 -5.19
C ASP A 20 -2.19 -25.87 -5.10
N ARG A 21 -2.66 -24.87 -4.33
CA ARG A 21 -4.08 -24.49 -4.26
C ARG A 21 -4.65 -24.03 -5.59
N ALA A 22 -3.92 -23.21 -6.34
CA ALA A 22 -4.37 -22.71 -7.64
C ALA A 22 -4.46 -23.85 -8.67
N LEU A 23 -3.46 -24.72 -8.70
CA LEU A 23 -3.47 -25.92 -9.54
C LEU A 23 -4.58 -26.90 -9.13
N ALA A 24 -4.76 -27.10 -7.83
CA ALA A 24 -5.81 -27.95 -7.28
C ALA A 24 -7.21 -27.46 -7.68
N ALA A 25 -7.45 -26.15 -7.59
CA ALA A 25 -8.71 -25.54 -8.02
C ALA A 25 -8.92 -25.65 -9.54
N ALA A 26 -7.90 -25.35 -10.35
CA ALA A 26 -7.98 -25.41 -11.81
C ALA A 26 -8.23 -26.84 -12.34
N HIS A 27 -7.68 -27.84 -11.65
CA HIS A 27 -7.79 -29.25 -12.01
C HIS A 27 -8.68 -30.04 -11.04
N GLY A 28 -9.57 -29.37 -10.29
CA GLY A 28 -10.56 -29.96 -9.40
C GLY A 28 -10.07 -31.16 -8.59
N CYS A 29 -8.90 -31.03 -7.98
CA CYS A 29 -8.25 -32.08 -7.19
C CYS A 29 -7.78 -31.53 -5.84
N SER A 30 -7.22 -32.39 -4.98
CA SER A 30 -6.70 -31.95 -3.68
C SER A 30 -5.30 -31.36 -3.82
N GLU A 31 -4.99 -30.37 -2.97
CA GLU A 31 -3.64 -29.80 -2.87
C GLU A 31 -2.57 -30.87 -2.60
N GLY A 32 -2.91 -31.88 -1.78
CA GLY A 32 -2.02 -33.00 -1.49
C GLY A 32 -1.65 -33.84 -2.72
N LEU A 33 -2.55 -33.95 -3.70
CA LEU A 33 -2.28 -34.64 -4.96
C LEU A 33 -1.28 -33.85 -5.82
N VAL A 34 -1.45 -32.52 -5.89
CA VAL A 34 -0.52 -31.62 -6.59
C VAL A 34 0.86 -31.63 -5.92
N ALA A 35 0.90 -31.53 -4.59
CA ALA A 35 2.15 -31.59 -3.83
C ALA A 35 2.88 -32.92 -4.03
N ARG A 36 2.13 -34.04 -4.12
CA ARG A 36 2.69 -35.36 -4.45
C ARG A 36 3.25 -35.39 -5.87
N ALA A 37 2.52 -34.86 -6.86
CA ALA A 37 2.98 -34.79 -8.24
C ALA A 37 4.28 -33.98 -8.37
N ARG A 38 4.38 -32.82 -7.69
CA ARG A 38 5.63 -32.02 -7.63
C ARG A 38 6.80 -32.82 -7.07
N ARG A 39 6.61 -33.51 -5.94
CA ARG A 39 7.65 -34.34 -5.33
C ARG A 39 8.11 -35.46 -6.25
N THR A 40 7.18 -36.14 -6.93
CA THR A 40 7.51 -37.22 -7.88
C THR A 40 8.32 -36.69 -9.06
N LEU A 41 7.98 -35.51 -9.58
CA LEU A 41 8.70 -34.85 -10.67
C LEU A 41 9.98 -34.12 -10.23
N ARG A 42 10.32 -34.15 -8.94
CA ARG A 42 11.44 -33.41 -8.33
C ARG A 42 11.41 -31.91 -8.64
N LEU A 43 10.21 -31.34 -8.78
CA LEU A 43 10.02 -29.92 -9.07
C LEU A 43 10.10 -29.11 -7.78
N PRO A 44 10.63 -27.87 -7.84
CA PRO A 44 10.57 -26.97 -6.69
C PRO A 44 9.12 -26.70 -6.31
N GLY A 45 8.89 -26.47 -5.02
CA GLY A 45 7.61 -25.95 -4.55
C GLY A 45 7.35 -24.55 -5.14
N TYR A 46 6.08 -24.18 -5.25
CA TYR A 46 5.68 -22.82 -5.58
C TYR A 46 6.39 -21.82 -4.67
N ARG A 47 7.08 -20.84 -5.27
CA ARG A 47 7.68 -19.72 -4.55
C ARG A 47 6.88 -18.48 -4.91
N PRO A 48 6.01 -17.97 -4.03
CA PRO A 48 5.37 -16.70 -4.32
C PRO A 48 6.46 -15.67 -4.60
N GLY A 49 6.35 -15.00 -5.75
CA GLY A 49 7.25 -13.90 -6.07
C GLY A 49 7.32 -12.94 -4.89
N LYS A 50 8.53 -12.46 -4.57
CA LYS A 50 8.69 -11.45 -3.53
C LYS A 50 7.86 -10.25 -3.98
N ARG A 51 6.74 -9.98 -3.30
CA ARG A 51 5.99 -8.73 -3.53
C ARG A 51 7.02 -7.61 -3.50
N SER A 52 7.16 -6.88 -4.60
CA SER A 52 8.13 -5.79 -4.68
C SER A 52 7.76 -4.80 -3.59
N CYS A 53 8.50 -4.84 -2.47
CA CYS A 53 8.35 -3.82 -1.45
C CYS A 53 8.83 -2.52 -2.10
N PRO A 54 8.07 -1.42 -2.00
CA PRO A 54 8.52 -0.13 -2.49
C PRO A 54 9.92 0.16 -1.98
N GLN A 55 10.84 0.55 -2.87
CA GLN A 55 12.25 0.74 -2.53
C GLN A 55 12.45 1.99 -1.67
N THR A 56 11.55 2.96 -1.80
CA THR A 56 11.59 4.25 -1.09
C THR A 56 10.25 4.57 -0.42
N LEU A 57 10.30 5.43 0.61
CA LEU A 57 9.11 5.96 1.27
C LEU A 57 8.20 6.72 0.30
N ARG A 58 8.79 7.47 -0.64
CA ARG A 58 8.05 8.20 -1.70
C ARG A 58 7.27 7.22 -2.58
N GLN A 59 7.91 6.17 -3.07
CA GLN A 59 7.25 5.15 -3.87
C GLN A 59 6.11 4.48 -3.06
N ALA A 60 6.39 4.14 -1.80
CA ALA A 60 5.44 3.53 -0.88
C ALA A 60 4.19 4.38 -0.65
N PHE A 61 4.35 5.70 -0.65
CA PHE A 61 3.28 6.68 -0.53
C PHE A 61 2.51 6.84 -1.85
N MET A 62 3.22 6.97 -2.98
CA MET A 62 2.61 7.15 -4.29
C MET A 62 1.77 5.94 -4.73
N GLU A 63 2.22 4.72 -4.47
CA GLU A 63 1.47 3.50 -4.80
C GLU A 63 0.17 3.35 -3.98
N ARG A 64 0.12 3.98 -2.81
CA ARG A 64 -1.00 3.87 -1.86
C ARG A 64 -1.92 5.07 -1.88
N SER A 65 -1.70 6.00 -2.80
CA SER A 65 -2.50 7.20 -2.94
C SER A 65 -2.76 7.53 -4.41
N ARG A 66 -3.87 8.20 -4.69
CA ARG A 66 -4.19 8.66 -6.05
C ARG A 66 -4.51 10.13 -6.08
N GLU A 67 -4.14 10.81 -7.16
CA GLU A 67 -4.62 12.15 -7.42
C GLU A 67 -6.11 12.10 -7.74
N VAL A 68 -6.83 13.12 -7.27
CA VAL A 68 -8.23 13.35 -7.58
C VAL A 68 -8.39 14.82 -8.00
N ALA A 69 -9.57 15.18 -8.48
CA ALA A 69 -9.84 16.55 -8.95
C ALA A 69 -9.53 17.60 -7.86
N GLY A 70 -9.11 18.80 -8.28
CA GLY A 70 -8.81 19.91 -7.37
C GLY A 70 -7.44 19.84 -6.70
N GLY A 71 -6.49 19.06 -7.23
CA GLY A 71 -5.15 18.91 -6.66
C GLY A 71 -5.12 18.10 -5.35
N HIS A 72 -6.23 17.48 -4.98
CA HIS A 72 -6.30 16.60 -3.82
C HIS A 72 -5.70 15.23 -4.14
N ARG A 73 -5.41 14.50 -3.07
CA ARG A 73 -4.89 13.14 -3.16
C ARG A 73 -5.57 12.28 -2.11
N GLU A 74 -6.19 11.20 -2.56
CA GLU A 74 -6.92 10.24 -1.74
C GLU A 74 -5.99 9.12 -1.28
N TRP A 75 -6.11 8.71 -0.01
CA TRP A 75 -5.42 7.56 0.54
C TRP A 75 -6.22 6.27 0.30
N ARG A 76 -5.55 5.22 -0.17
CA ARG A 76 -6.17 3.93 -0.54
C ARG A 76 -5.62 2.74 0.23
N ALA A 77 -4.88 3.00 1.29
CA ALA A 77 -4.29 1.96 2.14
C ALA A 77 -4.79 2.08 3.58
N GLN A 78 -4.02 1.51 4.51
CA GLN A 78 -4.41 1.41 5.92
C GLN A 78 -4.74 2.77 6.52
N THR A 79 -5.81 2.79 7.31
CA THR A 79 -6.21 3.90 8.17
C THR A 79 -6.28 3.41 9.62
N THR A 80 -6.19 4.32 10.58
CA THR A 80 -6.57 4.03 11.96
C THR A 80 -8.08 3.78 12.07
N GLU A 81 -8.54 3.33 13.23
CA GLU A 81 -9.98 3.23 13.56
C GLU A 81 -10.70 4.58 13.41
N SER A 82 -10.02 5.68 13.73
CA SER A 82 -10.50 7.05 13.53
C SER A 82 -10.36 7.58 12.10
N GLY A 83 -10.02 6.73 11.12
CA GLY A 83 -9.91 7.10 9.71
C GLY A 83 -8.62 7.84 9.31
N VAL A 84 -7.65 7.99 10.22
CA VAL A 84 -6.41 8.71 9.92
C VAL A 84 -5.53 7.87 8.97
N PRO A 85 -5.13 8.40 7.80
CA PRO A 85 -4.24 7.71 6.87
C PRO A 85 -2.88 7.36 7.50
N VAL A 86 -2.51 6.08 7.45
CA VAL A 86 -1.23 5.58 7.98
C VAL A 86 -0.44 4.80 6.93
N LEU A 87 0.87 4.98 6.96
CA LEU A 87 1.83 4.31 6.10
C LEU A 87 2.77 3.45 6.95
N SER A 88 2.63 2.14 6.77
CA SER A 88 3.54 1.13 7.29
C SER A 88 4.52 0.73 6.19
N TRP A 89 5.81 1.01 6.37
CA TRP A 89 6.85 0.70 5.38
C TRP A 89 8.18 0.33 6.04
N ARG A 90 8.66 -0.90 5.82
CA ARG A 90 9.95 -1.42 6.32
C ARG A 90 10.17 -1.18 7.83
N GLY A 91 9.14 -1.41 8.64
CA GLY A 91 9.17 -1.21 10.10
C GLY A 91 8.92 0.23 10.56
N LEU A 92 8.88 1.20 9.63
CA LEU A 92 8.43 2.55 9.91
C LEU A 92 6.90 2.60 9.90
N HIS A 93 6.33 3.21 10.94
CA HIS A 93 4.90 3.50 11.05
C HIS A 93 4.70 5.01 11.22
N VAL A 94 4.18 5.67 10.19
CA VAL A 94 3.98 7.13 10.16
C VAL A 94 2.66 7.49 9.51
N THR A 95 2.10 8.65 9.82
CA THR A 95 0.89 9.12 9.14
C THR A 95 1.20 9.54 7.71
N ALA A 96 0.28 9.28 6.77
CA ALA A 96 0.49 9.64 5.37
C ALA A 96 0.60 11.17 5.19
N GLY A 97 -0.09 11.95 6.02
CA GLY A 97 0.03 13.42 6.05
C GLY A 97 1.45 13.90 6.39
N ARG A 98 2.14 13.27 7.37
CA ARG A 98 3.55 13.61 7.67
C ARG A 98 4.49 13.27 6.53
N VAL A 99 4.22 12.17 5.82
CA VAL A 99 5.00 11.79 4.63
C VAL A 99 4.77 12.79 3.50
N ALA A 100 3.52 13.12 3.21
CA ALA A 100 3.16 14.12 2.22
C ALA A 100 3.79 15.49 2.52
N PHE A 101 3.75 15.94 3.78
CA PHE A 101 4.41 17.16 4.23
C PHE A 101 5.92 17.14 3.98
N LYS A 102 6.59 16.04 4.33
CA LYS A 102 8.03 15.89 4.12
C LYS A 102 8.41 15.87 2.64
N LEU A 103 7.55 15.28 1.81
CA LEU A 103 7.75 15.24 0.36
C LEU A 103 7.63 16.64 -0.27
N ASP A 104 6.81 17.52 0.29
CA ASP A 104 6.61 18.89 -0.17
C ASP A 104 7.71 19.84 0.32
N THR A 105 7.95 19.83 1.64
CA THR A 105 8.82 20.81 2.31
C THR A 105 10.28 20.37 2.43
N GLY A 106 10.57 19.09 2.22
CA GLY A 106 11.89 18.50 2.44
C GLY A 106 12.30 18.35 3.92
N ARG A 107 11.46 18.78 4.87
CA ARG A 107 11.74 18.70 6.32
C ARG A 107 10.74 17.82 7.07
N ASP A 108 11.14 17.37 8.26
CA ASP A 108 10.20 16.72 9.17
C ASP A 108 9.23 17.74 9.78
N ALA A 109 7.98 17.31 9.96
CA ALA A 109 6.93 18.15 10.50
C ALA A 109 7.08 18.36 12.01
N GLU A 110 6.78 19.57 12.47
CA GLU A 110 6.74 19.89 13.90
C GLU A 110 5.32 19.77 14.44
N GLY A 111 5.14 18.91 15.45
CA GLY A 111 3.84 18.62 16.03
C GLY A 111 2.85 17.97 15.04
N ASN A 112 1.57 18.30 15.20
CA ASN A 112 0.49 17.70 14.42
C ASN A 112 0.37 18.32 13.04
N VAL A 113 0.49 17.47 12.01
CA VAL A 113 0.17 17.78 10.63
C VAL A 113 -1.33 17.65 10.41
N LYS A 114 -1.92 18.66 9.79
CA LYS A 114 -3.32 18.64 9.34
C LYS A 114 -3.41 19.09 7.89
N ALA A 115 -4.41 18.56 7.19
CA ALA A 115 -4.77 19.08 5.89
C ALA A 115 -5.31 20.52 6.04
N THR A 116 -4.89 21.42 5.15
CA THR A 116 -5.39 22.80 5.06
C THR A 116 -6.57 22.93 4.11
N CYS A 117 -6.87 21.89 3.32
CA CYS A 117 -8.03 21.84 2.45
C CYS A 117 -9.24 21.19 3.13
N THR A 118 -10.42 21.34 2.52
CA THR A 118 -11.68 20.74 2.97
C THR A 118 -11.88 19.29 2.54
N TYR A 119 -11.05 18.77 1.61
CA TYR A 119 -11.16 17.38 1.16
C TYR A 119 -10.86 16.40 2.32
N PRO A 120 -11.77 15.48 2.66
CA PRO A 120 -11.62 14.58 3.80
C PRO A 120 -10.34 13.76 3.73
N HIS A 121 -9.54 13.81 4.81
CA HIS A 121 -8.28 13.07 4.93
C HIS A 121 -7.33 13.22 3.74
N CYS A 122 -7.34 14.39 3.09
CA CYS A 122 -6.45 14.69 1.98
C CYS A 122 -4.99 14.47 2.38
N VAL A 123 -4.26 13.73 1.54
CA VAL A 123 -2.81 13.51 1.70
C VAL A 123 -2.00 14.21 0.62
N ALA A 124 -2.56 15.20 -0.08
CA ALA A 124 -1.80 15.93 -1.10
C ALA A 124 -0.63 16.67 -0.46
N PRO A 125 0.61 16.56 -0.98
CA PRO A 125 1.81 17.18 -0.39
C PRO A 125 1.63 18.67 -0.06
N GLY A 126 1.20 19.47 -1.04
CA GLY A 126 0.98 20.92 -0.86
C GLY A 126 -0.27 21.32 -0.05
N HIS A 127 -1.07 20.37 0.43
CA HIS A 127 -2.22 20.64 1.31
C HIS A 127 -1.94 20.29 2.76
N GLN A 128 -0.69 19.98 3.13
CA GLN A 128 -0.34 19.63 4.51
C GLN A 128 0.32 20.82 5.21
N ALA A 129 -0.11 21.12 6.43
CA ALA A 129 0.55 22.10 7.30
C ALA A 129 0.81 21.49 8.68
N ASP A 130 2.02 21.71 9.19
CA ASP A 130 2.41 21.33 10.55
C ASP A 130 1.95 22.38 11.57
N ARG A 131 2.32 22.23 12.85
CA ARG A 131 1.81 23.13 13.89
C ARG A 131 2.24 24.60 13.67
N PRO A 132 3.54 24.93 13.48
CA PRO A 132 3.97 26.31 13.27
C PRO A 132 3.31 26.99 12.06
N MET A 133 3.17 26.27 10.93
CA MET A 133 2.50 26.83 9.75
C MET A 133 1.02 27.13 10.02
N ARG A 134 0.32 26.27 10.76
CA ARG A 134 -1.08 26.52 11.14
C ARG A 134 -1.23 27.67 12.13
N GLU A 135 -0.27 27.84 13.03
CA GLU A 135 -0.23 28.96 13.97
C GLU A 135 0.00 30.28 13.23
N ALA A 136 0.93 30.31 12.26
CA ALA A 136 1.15 31.46 11.38
C ALA A 136 -0.12 31.83 10.58
N LEU A 137 -0.76 30.85 9.92
CA LEU A 137 -2.01 31.06 9.18
C LEU A 137 -3.12 31.62 10.08
N ARG A 138 -3.19 31.20 11.34
CA ARG A 138 -4.17 31.74 12.29
C ARG A 138 -3.85 33.16 12.72
N ALA A 139 -2.57 33.50 12.85
CA ALA A 139 -2.14 34.85 13.20
C ALA A 139 -2.35 35.86 12.06
N GLU A 140 -2.30 35.39 10.81
CA GLU A 140 -2.56 36.20 9.62
C GLU A 140 -4.05 36.48 9.37
N LEU A 141 -4.96 35.69 9.96
CA LEU A 141 -6.39 35.96 9.90
C LEU A 141 -6.75 37.10 10.87
N PRO A 142 -7.20 38.28 10.38
CA PRO A 142 -7.60 39.39 11.25
C PRO A 142 -8.77 38.98 12.15
N ALA A 143 -8.78 39.51 13.38
CA ALA A 143 -9.71 39.14 14.46
C ALA A 143 -11.21 39.44 14.18
N GLU A 144 -11.56 40.05 13.05
CA GLU A 144 -12.92 40.52 12.73
C GLU A 144 -13.87 39.47 12.13
N ALA A 145 -13.44 38.20 11.98
CA ALA A 145 -14.30 37.12 11.45
C ALA A 145 -14.86 36.18 12.53
N ALA A 146 -14.92 36.63 13.79
CA ALA A 146 -15.39 35.84 14.93
C ALA A 146 -16.56 36.49 15.71
N ALA A 147 -17.42 37.26 15.02
CA ALA A 147 -18.68 37.77 15.54
C ALA A 147 -19.88 37.01 14.93
#